data_AF-A0A061NPH3-F1
#
_entry.id   AF-A0A061NPH3-F1
#
_cell.length_a   1.000
_cell.length_b   1.000
_cell.length_c   1.000
_cell.angle_alpha   90.00
_cell.angle_beta   90.00
_cell.angle_gamma   90.00
#
_symmetry.space_group_name_H-M   'P 1'
#
loop_
_entity.id
_entity.type
_entity.pdbx_description
1 polymer ?
#
loop_
_entity_poly.entity_id
_entity_poly.type
_entity_poly.pdbx_seq_one_letter_code
_entity_poly.pdbx_strand_id
1 'polypeptide(L)' 'MKSNEQPMNYTELMEKAMHQSHGYSTGEYHADVEKIIEVEKKREEEYNHVKRINEQL' A
#
# COMPACT_ATOMS: atom_id res chain seq x y z
N MET A 1 -7.95 -27.81 9.16
CA MET A 1 -7.13 -26.73 9.74
C MET A 1 -7.96 -25.46 9.63
N LYS A 2 -8.37 -24.86 10.76
CA LYS A 2 -9.03 -23.54 10.72
C LYS A 2 -7.90 -22.52 10.62
N SER A 3 -7.88 -21.73 9.55
CA SER A 3 -6.95 -20.60 9.43
C SER A 3 -7.17 -19.69 10.64
N ASN A 4 -6.09 -19.39 11.36
CA ASN A 4 -6.10 -18.53 12.54
C ASN A 4 -6.10 -17.04 12.13
N GLU A 5 -6.75 -16.74 11.01
CA GLU A 5 -6.83 -15.39 10.44
C GLU A 5 -7.80 -14.58 11.31
N GLN A 6 -7.24 -13.88 12.29
CA GLN A 6 -7.97 -12.82 12.97
C GLN A 6 -8.38 -11.80 11.89
N PRO A 7 -9.65 -11.37 11.86
CA PRO A 7 -10.05 -10.32 10.93
C PRO A 7 -9.18 -9.09 11.21
N MET A 8 -8.38 -8.71 10.21
CA MET A 8 -7.59 -7.49 10.28
C MET A 8 -8.58 -6.33 10.42
N ASN A 9 -8.68 -5.77 11.62
CA ASN A 9 -9.49 -4.58 11.87
C ASN A 9 -8.75 -3.39 11.30
N TYR A 10 -8.93 -3.15 10.01
CA TYR A 10 -8.46 -1.93 9.37
C TYR A 10 -9.25 -0.75 9.91
N THR A 11 -8.55 0.31 10.27
CA THR A 11 -9.23 1.54 10.67
C THR A 11 -9.92 2.16 9.46
N GLU A 12 -11.03 2.87 9.67
CA GLU A 12 -11.70 3.61 8.59
C GLU A 12 -10.74 4.58 7.88
N LEU A 13 -9.75 5.10 8.60
CA LEU A 13 -8.74 5.99 8.03
C LEU A 13 -7.86 5.26 7.01
N MET A 14 -7.41 4.04 7.33
CA MET A 14 -6.63 3.22 6.39
C MET A 14 -7.44 2.89 5.15
N GLU A 15 -8.71 2.51 5.35
CA GLU A 15 -9.61 2.17 4.26
C GLU A 15 -9.86 3.36 3.32
N LYS A 16 -10.11 4.54 3.89
CA LYS A 16 -10.24 5.79 3.12
C LYS A 16 -8.95 6.12 2.38
N ALA A 17 -7.79 6.02 3.04
CA ALA A 17 -6.51 6.34 2.43
C ALA A 17 -6.17 5.39 1.25
N MET A 18 -6.43 4.09 1.40
CA MET A 18 -6.22 3.10 0.35
C MET A 18 -7.14 3.35 -0.85
N HIS A 19 -8.43 3.58 -0.61
CA HIS A 19 -9.37 3.91 -1.68
C HIS A 19 -8.98 5.22 -2.41
N GLN A 20 -8.58 6.25 -1.68
CA GLN A 20 -8.19 7.54 -2.28
C GLN A 20 -6.88 7.44 -3.08
N SER A 21 -5.91 6.68 -2.59
CA SER A 21 -4.57 6.63 -3.19
C SER A 21 -4.44 5.60 -4.30
N HIS A 22 -5.18 4.49 -4.19
CA HIS A 22 -5.00 3.29 -5.03
C HIS A 22 -6.32 2.75 -5.62
N GLY A 23 -7.48 3.24 -5.19
CA GLY A 23 -8.78 2.88 -5.77
C GLY A 23 -9.40 1.59 -5.24
N TYR A 24 -8.78 0.92 -4.27
CA TYR A 24 -9.26 -0.34 -3.69
C TYR A 24 -9.16 -0.36 -2.16
N SER A 25 -9.91 -1.28 -1.55
CA SER A 25 -9.94 -1.50 -0.10
C SER A 25 -8.63 -2.08 0.42
N THR A 26 -8.45 -1.97 1.74
CA THR A 26 -7.30 -2.60 2.41
C THR A 26 -7.37 -4.13 2.33
N GLY A 27 -8.59 -4.70 2.33
CA GLY A 27 -8.79 -6.14 2.15
C GLY A 27 -8.41 -6.61 0.75
N GLU A 28 -8.82 -5.87 -0.28
CA GLU A 28 -8.46 -6.17 -1.68
C GLU A 28 -6.96 -6.06 -1.95
N TYR A 29 -6.29 -5.13 -1.27
CA TYR A 29 -4.83 -5.00 -1.33
C TYR A 29 -4.13 -6.25 -0.79
N HIS A 30 -4.53 -6.76 0.38
CA HIS A 30 -3.89 -7.94 0.98
C HIS A 30 -4.25 -9.26 0.29
N ALA A 31 -5.37 -9.31 -0.42
CA ALA A 31 -5.81 -10.49 -1.15
C ALA A 31 -5.07 -10.71 -2.49
N ASP A 32 -4.33 -9.71 -2.98
CA ASP A 32 -3.72 -9.71 -4.31
C ASP A 32 -2.27 -9.23 -4.27
N VAL A 33 -1.34 -10.16 -4.48
CA VAL A 33 0.11 -9.89 -4.48
C VAL A 33 0.51 -8.88 -5.56
N GLU A 34 -0.18 -8.85 -6.70
CA GLU A 34 0.12 -7.88 -7.76
C GLU A 34 -0.16 -6.45 -7.32
N LYS A 35 -1.24 -6.23 -6.55
CA LYS A 35 -1.56 -4.92 -5.97
C LYS A 35 -0.52 -4.50 -4.95
N ILE A 36 0.00 -5.44 -4.16
CA ILE A 36 1.11 -5.19 -3.22
C ILE A 36 2.35 -4.71 -3.99
N ILE A 37 2.72 -5.44 -5.05
CA ILE A 37 3.89 -5.11 -5.88
C ILE A 37 3.72 -3.72 -6.53
N GLU A 38 2.54 -3.39 -7.04
CA GLU A 38 2.27 -2.09 -7.66
C GLU A 38 2.49 -0.93 -6.68
N VAL A 39 1.96 -1.05 -5.46
CA VAL A 39 2.12 -0.03 -4.40
C VAL A 39 3.59 0.16 -4.04
N GLU A 40 4.33 -0.93 -3.82
CA GLU A 40 5.73 -0.85 -3.43
C GLU A 40 6.63 -0.30 -4.55
N LYS A 41 6.36 -0.61 -5.82
CA LYS A 41 7.05 0.03 -6.96
C LYS A 41 6.84 1.53 -6.98
N LYS A 42 5.59 1.99 -6.81
CA LYS A 42 5.29 3.43 -6.77
C LYS A 42 6.01 4.13 -5.59
N ARG A 43 6.04 3.50 -4.42
CA ARG A 43 6.78 4.00 -3.25
C ARG A 43 8.27 4.10 -3.52
N GLU A 44 8.86 3.11 -4.18
CA GLU A 44 10.28 3.12 -4.58
C GLU A 44 10.58 4.25 -5.58
N GLU A 45 9.71 4.46 -6.57
CA GLU A 45 9.86 5.56 -7.54
C GLU A 45 9.82 6.94 -6.88
N GLU A 46 8.86 7.15 -5.97
CA GLU A 46 8.72 8.38 -5.18
C GLU A 46 9.96 8.62 -4.30
N TYR A 47 10.42 7.59 -3.60
CA TYR A 47 11.64 7.65 -2.79
C TYR A 47 12.87 8.02 -3.65
N ASN A 48 13.04 7.35 -4.79
CA ASN A 48 14.16 7.60 -5.70
C ASN A 48 14.09 8.98 -6.36
N HIS A 49 12.89 9.51 -6.59
CA HIS A 49 12.71 10.88 -7.07
C HIS A 49 13.18 11.91 -6.03
N VAL A 50 12.70 11.78 -4.79
CA VAL A 50 13.07 12.69 -3.68
C VAL A 50 14.56 12.59 -3.37
N LYS A 51 15.10 11.37 -3.34
CA LYS A 51 16.53 11.13 -3.13
C LYS A 51 17.39 11.87 -4.17
N ARG A 52 17.04 11.76 -5.45
CA ARG A 52 17.76 12.46 -6.54
C ARG A 52 17.71 13.98 -6.38
N ILE A 53 16.57 14.54 -5.97
CA ILE A 53 16.46 15.99 -5.71
C ILE A 53 17.39 16.38 -4.56
N ASN A 54 17.41 15.61 -3.47
CA ASN A 54 18.25 15.91 -2.30
C ASN A 54 19.75 15.79 -2.59
N GLU A 55 20.16 14.87 -3.47
CA GLU A 55 21.56 14.74 -3.91
C GLU A 55 22.02 15.87 -4.84
N GLN A 56 21.10 16.68 -5.36
CA GLN A 56 21.37 17.83 -6.24
C GLN A 56 21.35 19.18 -5.50
N LEU A 57 21.06 19.20 -4.19
CA LEU A 57 21.09 20.37 -3.32
C LEU A 57 22.43 20.47 -2.58
#